data_AF-A0A0F3N8U7-F1
#
_entry.id   AF-A0A0F3N8U7-F1
#
_cell.length_a   1.000
_cell.length_b   1.000
_cell.length_c   1.000
_cell.angle_alpha   90.00
_cell.angle_beta   90.00
_cell.angle_gamma   90.00
#
_symmetry.space_group_name_H-M   'P 1'
#
loop_
_entity.id
_entity.type
_entity.pdbx_description
1 polymer ?
#
loop_
_entity_poly.entity_id
_entity_poly.type
_entity_poly.pdbx_seq_one_letter_code
_entity_poly.pdbx_strand_id
1 'polypeptide(L)'
;MQELVSRFPKSPVLVLCGPGNNGKDGAVIANLLRDKGWSVRLLCYRSNIPDGFALEPDGFVLEEPLIIDSIFGIGLSRPLAEDLSSIVQ
;
A
#
# COMPACT_ATOMS: atom_id res chain seq x y z
N MET A 1 -4.16 9.44 -9.45
CA MET A 1 -4.80 8.50 -10.39
C MET A 1 -4.46 8.77 -11.85
N GLN A 2 -4.71 9.97 -12.41
CA GLN A 2 -4.34 10.25 -13.81
C GLN A 2 -2.85 10.02 -14.08
N GLU A 3 -1.99 10.46 -13.15
CA GLU A 3 -0.54 10.30 -13.27
C GLU A 3 -0.04 8.85 -13.30
N LEU A 4 -0.71 7.96 -12.57
CA LEU A 4 -0.32 6.56 -12.49
C LEU A 4 -0.72 5.83 -13.79
N VAL A 5 -1.94 6.10 -14.25
CA VAL A 5 -2.49 5.49 -15.47
C VAL A 5 -1.81 6.02 -16.74
N SER A 6 -1.30 7.26 -16.73
CA SER A 6 -0.56 7.81 -17.88
C SER A 6 0.89 7.33 -17.95
N ARG A 7 1.53 7.07 -16.80
CA ARG A 7 2.96 6.71 -16.73
C ARG A 7 3.24 5.23 -16.80
N PHE A 8 2.31 4.38 -16.35
CA PHE A 8 2.51 2.94 -16.29
C PHE A 8 1.48 2.21 -17.16
N PRO A 9 1.91 1.21 -17.95
CA PRO A 9 0.96 0.28 -18.55
C PRO A 9 0.25 -0.50 -17.45
N LYS A 10 -0.95 -1.03 -17.76
CA LYS A 10 -1.67 -1.89 -16.82
C LYS A 10 -0.79 -3.07 -16.39
N SER A 11 -0.48 -3.14 -15.11
CA SER A 11 0.32 -4.19 -14.48
C SER A 11 -0.30 -4.59 -13.12
N PRO A 12 0.10 -5.73 -12.54
CA PRO A 12 -0.22 -6.02 -11.15
C PRO A 12 0.28 -4.92 -10.22
N VAL A 13 -0.60 -4.43 -9.35
CA VAL A 13 -0.29 -3.38 -8.37
C VAL A 13 -0.43 -3.95 -6.97
N LEU A 14 0.57 -3.70 -6.15
CA LEU A 14 0.49 -3.88 -4.71
C LEU A 14 0.23 -2.54 -4.03
N VAL A 15 -0.78 -2.46 -3.19
CA VAL A 15 -1.04 -1.30 -2.35
C VAL A 15 -0.81 -1.68 -0.89
N LEU A 16 0.11 -0.99 -0.24
CA LEU A 16 0.45 -1.19 1.17
C LEU A 16 -0.26 -0.13 2.01
N CYS A 17 -1.13 -0.52 2.94
CA CYS A 17 -1.96 0.40 3.71
C CYS A 17 -1.70 0.32 5.21
N GLY A 18 -1.37 1.45 5.82
CA GLY A 18 -1.16 1.53 7.26
C GLY A 18 -2.43 1.85 8.06
N PRO A 19 -2.32 2.01 9.39
CA PRO A 19 -3.46 2.23 10.28
C PRO A 19 -4.08 3.62 10.18
N GLY A 20 -3.36 4.58 9.60
CA GLY A 20 -3.75 5.98 9.55
C GLY A 20 -4.65 6.35 8.37
N ASN A 21 -4.93 7.65 8.22
CA ASN A 21 -5.69 8.16 7.08
C ASN A 21 -4.99 7.90 5.75
N ASN A 22 -3.65 7.92 5.71
CA ASN A 22 -2.90 7.59 4.50
C ASN A 22 -3.23 6.17 4.00
N GLY A 23 -3.36 5.20 4.90
CA GLY A 23 -3.76 3.83 4.53
C GLY A 23 -5.18 3.78 3.96
N LYS A 24 -6.10 4.59 4.47
CA LYS A 24 -7.45 4.72 3.88
C LYS A 24 -7.40 5.32 2.49
N ASP A 25 -6.54 6.31 2.26
CA ASP A 25 -6.33 6.88 0.92
C ASP A 25 -5.77 5.83 -0.05
N GLY A 26 -4.84 4.99 0.40
CA GLY A 26 -4.36 3.83 -0.35
C GLY A 26 -5.49 2.87 -0.74
N ALA A 27 -6.38 2.53 0.19
CA ALA A 27 -7.54 1.68 -0.10
C ALA A 27 -8.48 2.29 -1.16
N VAL A 28 -8.72 3.60 -1.08
CA VAL A 28 -9.49 4.32 -2.10
C VAL A 28 -8.79 4.23 -3.46
N ILE A 29 -7.47 4.42 -3.51
CA ILE A 29 -6.67 4.26 -4.74
C ILE A 29 -6.79 2.83 -5.28
N ALA A 30 -6.70 1.81 -4.42
CA ALA A 30 -6.83 0.41 -4.82
C ALA A 30 -8.17 0.13 -5.50
N ASN A 31 -9.27 0.63 -4.93
CA ASN A 31 -10.61 0.49 -5.51
C ASN A 31 -10.73 1.21 -6.85
N LEU A 32 -10.23 2.45 -6.96
CA LEU A 32 -10.23 3.20 -8.22
C LEU A 32 -9.40 2.51 -9.33
N LEU A 33 -8.33 1.82 -8.98
CA LEU A 33 -7.54 1.02 -9.92
C LEU A 33 -8.29 -0.25 -10.36
N ARG A 34 -8.93 -0.96 -9.42
CA ARG A 34 -9.79 -2.13 -9.71
C ARG A 34 -10.93 -1.75 -10.64
N ASP A 35 -11.61 -0.63 -10.39
CA ASP A 35 -12.69 -0.11 -11.23
C ASP A 35 -12.22 0.24 -12.65
N LYS A 36 -10.93 0.60 -12.80
CA LYS A 36 -10.28 0.82 -14.11
C LYS A 36 -9.74 -0.46 -14.74
N GLY A 37 -9.98 -1.62 -14.13
CA GLY A 37 -9.57 -2.94 -14.61
C GLY A 37 -8.06 -3.20 -14.46
N TRP A 38 -7.44 -2.70 -13.40
CA TRP A 38 -6.10 -3.11 -12.96
C TRP A 38 -6.20 -4.29 -12.00
N SER A 39 -5.18 -5.16 -11.99
CA SER A 39 -5.07 -6.24 -11.01
C SER A 39 -4.43 -5.67 -9.74
N VAL A 40 -5.16 -5.63 -8.62
CA VAL A 40 -4.69 -4.96 -7.40
C VAL A 40 -4.76 -5.89 -6.18
N ARG A 41 -3.61 -6.10 -5.53
CA ARG A 41 -3.51 -6.69 -4.19
C ARG A 41 -3.40 -5.59 -3.14
N LEU A 42 -4.01 -5.83 -1.98
CA LEU A 42 -4.00 -4.90 -0.85
C LEU A 42 -3.40 -5.61 0.37
N LEU A 43 -2.31 -5.08 0.92
CA LEU A 43 -1.71 -5.55 2.17
C LEU A 43 -1.81 -4.45 3.24
N CYS A 44 -2.16 -4.85 4.45
CA CYS A 44 -2.59 -3.97 5.52
C CYS A 44 -1.68 -4.12 6.74
N TYR A 45 -0.84 -3.12 7.00
CA TYR A 45 -0.02 -3.07 8.20
C TYR A 45 -0.83 -2.47 9.36
N ARG A 46 -1.09 -3.28 10.39
CA ARG A 46 -1.81 -2.88 11.61
C ARG A 46 -3.14 -2.14 11.34
N SER A 47 -3.78 -2.41 10.21
CA SER A 47 -5.01 -1.75 9.76
C SER A 47 -6.09 -2.78 9.45
N ASN A 48 -7.36 -2.39 9.58
CA ASN A 48 -8.51 -3.27 9.34
C ASN A 48 -9.30 -2.80 8.11
N ILE A 49 -8.60 -2.59 7.00
CA ILE A 49 -9.22 -2.14 5.76
C ILE A 49 -9.90 -3.34 5.10
N PRO A 50 -11.17 -3.21 4.66
CA PRO A 50 -11.87 -4.28 3.97
C PRO A 50 -11.11 -4.77 2.74
N ASP A 51 -11.20 -6.08 2.47
CA ASP A 51 -10.58 -6.75 1.32
C ASP A 51 -9.03 -6.66 1.27
N GLY A 52 -8.41 -6.29 2.39
CA GLY A 52 -6.97 -6.31 2.59
C GLY A 52 -6.51 -7.55 3.35
N PHE A 53 -5.34 -8.08 2.98
CA PHE A 53 -4.67 -9.11 3.77
C PHE A 53 -3.75 -8.44 4.78
N ALA A 54 -3.56 -9.04 5.95
CA ALA A 54 -2.59 -8.55 6.92
C ALA A 54 -1.18 -8.55 6.31
N LEU A 55 -0.45 -7.44 6.45
CA LEU A 55 0.97 -7.39 6.16
C LEU A 55 1.72 -7.88 7.40
N GLU A 56 2.32 -9.07 7.28
CA GLU A 56 3.31 -9.55 8.24
C GLU A 56 4.68 -8.97 7.84
N PRO A 57 5.33 -8.17 8.71
CA PRO A 57 6.56 -7.45 8.36
C PRO A 57 7.77 -8.37 8.16
N ASP A 58 7.72 -9.62 8.66
CA ASP A 58 8.78 -10.59 8.51
C ASP A 58 8.62 -11.44 7.23
N GLY A 59 9.63 -11.40 6.35
CA GLY A 59 9.80 -12.38 5.28
C GLY A 59 9.04 -12.13 3.98
N PHE A 60 8.50 -10.93 3.76
CA PHE A 60 7.87 -10.60 2.47
C PHE A 60 8.88 -10.05 1.46
N VAL A 61 8.93 -10.67 0.29
CA VAL A 61 9.57 -10.10 -0.90
C VAL A 61 8.47 -9.46 -1.74
N LEU A 62 8.62 -8.18 -2.05
CA LEU A 62 7.73 -7.47 -2.95
C LEU A 62 8.26 -7.65 -4.37
N GLU A 63 7.57 -8.46 -5.17
CA GLU A 63 7.95 -8.75 -6.56
C GLU A 63 7.05 -8.01 -7.56
N GLU A 64 6.07 -7.25 -7.07
CA GLU A 64 5.15 -6.53 -7.94
C GLU A 64 5.82 -5.39 -8.70
N PRO A 65 5.50 -5.23 -9.99
CA PRO A 65 6.10 -4.21 -10.84
C PRO A 65 5.68 -2.79 -10.47
N LEU A 66 4.62 -2.63 -9.66
CA LEU A 66 4.19 -1.34 -9.14
C LEU A 66 3.70 -1.48 -7.69
N ILE A 67 4.31 -0.71 -6.80
CA ILE A 67 3.97 -0.65 -5.38
C ILE A 67 3.50 0.77 -5.06
N ILE A 68 2.36 0.89 -4.38
CA ILE A 68 1.86 2.13 -3.80
C ILE A 68 2.03 2.04 -2.29
N ASP A 69 3.00 2.77 -1.76
CA ASP A 69 3.19 2.90 -0.32
C ASP A 69 2.23 3.94 0.26
N SER A 70 1.32 3.46 1.10
CA SER A 70 0.43 4.28 1.91
C SER A 70 0.47 3.88 3.39
N ILE A 71 1.59 3.32 3.85
CA ILE A 71 1.75 2.84 5.22
C ILE A 71 1.77 4.03 6.19
N PHE A 72 2.62 5.01 5.94
CA PHE A 72 2.76 6.18 6.81
C PHE A 72 2.59 7.48 6.05
N GLY A 73 2.00 8.48 6.71
CA GLY A 73 1.86 9.83 6.18
C GLY A 73 2.55 10.86 7.07
N ILE A 74 2.25 12.14 6.88
CA ILE A 74 2.87 13.26 7.61
C ILE A 74 2.63 13.30 9.13
N GLY A 75 1.73 12.44 9.65
CA GLY A 75 1.41 12.32 11.07
C GLY A 75 2.36 11.42 11.88
N LEU A 76 3.52 11.08 11.33
CA LEU A 76 4.61 10.35 12.01
C LEU A 76 5.24 11.22 13.11
N SER A 77 4.48 11.48 14.18
CA SER A 77 4.96 12.15 15.40
C SER A 77 5.46 11.14 16.44
N ARG A 78 5.47 9.84 16.11
CA ARG A 78 5.96 8.75 16.97
C ARG A 78 7.13 8.07 16.24
N PRO A 79 8.18 7.65 16.96
CA PRO A 79 9.24 6.84 16.37
C PRO A 79 8.61 5.66 15.61
N LEU A 80 9.14 5.35 14.43
CA LEU A 80 8.87 4.07 13.78
C LEU A 80 9.16 2.99 14.83
N ALA A 81 8.21 2.08 15.04
CA ALA A 81 8.45 0.95 15.91
C ALA A 81 9.68 0.19 15.39
N GLU A 82 10.50 -0.36 16.30
CA GLU A 82 11.81 -0.95 15.96
C GLU A 82 11.73 -2.06 14.89
N ASP A 83 10.54 -2.64 14.66
CA ASP A 83 10.24 -3.62 13.62
C ASP A 83 10.17 -3.06 12.18
N LEU A 84 10.22 -1.73 12.01
CA LEU A 84 9.97 -1.07 10.71
C LEU A 84 11.23 -0.53 10.01
N SER A 85 12.39 -0.51 10.67
CA SER A 85 13.65 -0.05 10.05
C SER A 85 14.16 -1.00 8.95
N SER A 86 13.62 -2.22 8.90
CA SER A 86 13.92 -3.23 7.88
C SER A 86 13.08 -3.08 6.59
N ILE A 87 12.00 -2.29 6.62
CA ILE A 87 11.07 -2.15 5.47
C ILE A 87 11.47 -1.00 4.55
N VAL A 88 12.27 -0.04 5.03
CA VAL A 88 12.73 1.12 4.25
C VAL A 88 14.24 1.03 4.06
N GLN A 89 14.68 0.35 3.00
CA GLN A 89 16.02 0.49 2.41
C GLN A 89 15.91 0.78 0.91
#